data_AF-A0A496PPU4-F1
#
_entry.id   AF-A0A496PPU4-F1
#
_cell.length_a   1.000
_cell.length_b   1.000
_cell.length_c   1.000
_cell.angle_alpha   90.00
_cell.angle_beta   90.00
_cell.angle_gamma   90.00
#
_symmetry.space_group_name_H-M   'P 1'
#
loop_
_entity.id
_entity.type
_entity.pdbx_description
1 polymer ?
#
loop_
_entity_poly.entity_id
_entity_poly.type
_entity_poly.pdbx_seq_one_letter_code
_entity_poly.pdbx_strand_id
1 'polypeptide(L)'
;GKKFAQTEIINVADPDEMRQAFRPFIHSNHYEVHSDFGKSILAQYPRRSCEALWEMFMMNHPYDELSVPKTTDWNELREWFEPFISVEVKDESAK
;
A
#
# COMPACT_ATOMS: atom_id res chain seq x y z
N GLY A 1 -1.28 -21.58 9.71
CA GLY A 1 -1.94 -20.35 9.22
C GLY A 1 -1.01 -19.17 9.41
N LYS A 2 -0.91 -18.26 8.43
CA LYS A 2 -0.15 -17.00 8.56
C LYS A 2 -0.89 -16.10 9.55
N LYS A 3 -0.38 -15.94 10.77
CA LYS A 3 -1.08 -15.26 11.88
C LYS A 3 -1.05 -13.73 11.81
N PHE A 4 -0.19 -13.15 10.98
CA PHE A 4 0.05 -11.70 10.89
C PHE A 4 0.07 -11.19 9.44
N ALA A 5 -0.49 -11.94 8.51
CA ALA A 5 -0.55 -11.51 7.12
C ALA A 5 -1.73 -10.55 6.94
N GLN A 6 -1.45 -9.29 6.61
CA GLN A 6 -2.41 -8.34 6.06
C GLN A 6 -2.45 -8.51 4.54
N THR A 7 -3.63 -8.46 3.94
CA THR A 7 -3.80 -8.43 2.48
C THR A 7 -4.69 -7.25 2.12
N GLU A 8 -4.19 -6.40 1.23
CA GLU A 8 -4.90 -5.21 0.75
C GLU A 8 -5.17 -5.36 -0.75
N ILE A 9 -6.40 -5.04 -1.16
CA ILE A 9 -6.85 -5.09 -2.55
C ILE A 9 -7.31 -3.70 -2.95
N ILE A 10 -6.75 -3.16 -4.03
CA ILE A 10 -7.15 -1.86 -4.58
C ILE A 10 -7.94 -2.13 -5.86
N ASN A 11 -9.25 -1.88 -5.83
CA ASN A 11 -10.14 -2.15 -6.95
C ASN A 11 -11.29 -1.15 -7.02
N VAL A 12 -11.50 -0.57 -8.20
CA VAL A 12 -12.57 0.41 -8.48
C VAL A 12 -13.91 -0.24 -8.88
N ALA A 13 -13.92 -1.56 -9.10
CA ALA A 13 -15.13 -2.32 -9.42
C ALA A 13 -16.10 -2.41 -8.23
N ASP A 14 -17.33 -2.83 -8.52
CA ASP A 14 -18.34 -3.06 -7.48
C ASP A 14 -17.85 -4.12 -6.46
N PRO A 15 -18.13 -3.95 -5.15
CA PRO A 15 -17.67 -4.89 -4.13
C PRO A 15 -18.13 -6.34 -4.33
N ASP A 16 -19.33 -6.60 -4.87
CA ASP A 16 -19.83 -7.96 -5.12
C ASP A 16 -19.11 -8.63 -6.29
N GLU A 17 -18.88 -7.90 -7.38
CA GLU A 17 -18.10 -8.37 -8.52
C GLU A 17 -16.66 -8.69 -8.12
N MET A 18 -16.04 -7.80 -7.34
CA MET A 18 -14.70 -8.01 -6.80
C MET A 18 -14.66 -9.26 -5.90
N ARG A 19 -15.59 -9.40 -4.96
CA ARG A 19 -15.67 -10.58 -4.09
C ARG A 19 -15.75 -11.87 -4.90
N GLN A 20 -16.53 -11.88 -5.97
CA GLN A 20 -16.66 -13.06 -6.83
C GLN A 20 -15.37 -13.34 -7.61
N ALA A 21 -14.72 -12.30 -8.15
CA ALA A 21 -13.47 -12.42 -8.91
C ALA A 21 -12.31 -12.92 -8.04
N PHE A 22 -12.20 -12.45 -6.80
CA PHE A 22 -11.11 -12.81 -5.89
C PHE A 22 -11.40 -14.05 -5.03
N ARG A 23 -12.62 -14.60 -5.07
CA ARG A 23 -13.03 -15.79 -4.31
C ARG A 23 -12.04 -16.97 -4.37
N PRO A 24 -11.40 -17.29 -5.51
CA PRO A 24 -10.44 -18.39 -5.57
C PRO A 24 -9.14 -18.15 -4.79
N PHE A 25 -8.77 -16.89 -4.58
CA PHE A 25 -7.48 -16.47 -3.98
C PHE A 25 -7.61 -16.11 -2.50
N ILE A 26 -8.81 -15.72 -2.07
CA ILE A 26 -9.10 -15.31 -0.70
C ILE A 26 -9.54 -16.53 0.11
N HIS A 27 -8.60 -17.10 0.87
CA HIS A 27 -8.86 -18.23 1.75
C HIS A 27 -9.27 -17.81 3.18
N SER A 28 -9.31 -16.51 3.48
CA SER A 28 -9.66 -15.97 4.80
C SER A 28 -10.47 -14.69 4.68
N ASN A 29 -11.26 -14.35 5.70
CA ASN A 29 -12.02 -13.09 5.73
C ASN A 29 -11.17 -11.86 6.08
N HIS A 30 -9.85 -12.02 6.24
CA HIS A 30 -8.96 -10.94 6.66
C HIS A 30 -8.26 -10.35 5.45
N TYR A 31 -8.94 -9.40 4.82
CA TYR A 31 -8.40 -8.55 3.76
C TYR A 31 -9.12 -7.19 3.80
N GLU A 32 -8.43 -6.16 3.31
CA GLU A 32 -8.99 -4.82 3.13
C GLU A 32 -9.16 -4.51 1.65
N VAL A 33 -10.17 -3.70 1.34
CA VAL A 33 -10.49 -3.31 -0.03
C VAL A 33 -10.63 -1.80 -0.09
N HIS A 34 -9.90 -1.19 -1.02
CA HIS A 34 -9.96 0.25 -1.26
C HIS A 34 -10.32 0.51 -2.73
N SER A 35 -11.27 1.40 -2.96
CA SER A 35 -11.58 1.91 -4.31
C SER A 35 -10.74 3.11 -4.72
N ASP A 36 -9.87 3.58 -3.82
CA ASP A 36 -9.00 4.74 -4.02
C ASP A 36 -7.58 4.34 -3.61
N PHE A 37 -6.64 4.43 -4.54
CA PHE A 37 -5.23 4.14 -4.29
C PHE A 37 -4.68 4.96 -3.13
N GLY A 38 -5.04 6.25 -3.02
CA GLY A 38 -4.53 7.14 -1.98
C GLY A 38 -4.93 6.77 -0.55
N LYS A 39 -5.91 5.87 -0.39
CA LYS A 39 -6.33 5.33 0.92
C LYS A 39 -5.62 4.04 1.30
N SER A 40 -4.79 3.51 0.40
CA SER A 40 -4.07 2.27 0.66
C SER A 40 -2.85 2.50 1.54
N ILE A 41 -2.51 1.51 2.35
CA ILE A 41 -1.26 1.50 3.12
C ILE A 41 -0.06 1.61 2.18
N LEU A 42 -0.15 1.00 0.98
CA LEU A 42 0.89 1.13 -0.05
C LEU A 42 1.13 2.59 -0.47
N ALA A 43 0.06 3.37 -0.65
CA ALA A 43 0.17 4.78 -1.03
C ALA A 43 0.60 5.68 0.14
N GLN A 44 0.06 5.45 1.34
CA GLN A 44 0.38 6.24 2.52
C GLN A 44 1.82 6.02 3.01
N TYR A 45 2.37 4.83 2.79
CA TYR A 45 3.69 4.42 3.26
C TYR A 45 4.48 3.72 2.14
N PRO A 46 4.80 4.42 1.04
CA PRO A 46 5.55 3.84 -0.05
C PRO A 46 6.89 3.31 0.49
N ARG A 47 7.23 2.07 0.12
CA ARG A 47 8.46 1.37 0.52
C ARG A 47 8.62 1.05 2.01
N ARG A 48 7.65 1.42 2.85
CA ARG A 48 7.66 1.14 4.30
C ARG A 48 6.32 0.59 4.79
N SER A 49 5.52 0.03 3.89
CA SER A 49 4.17 -0.46 4.21
C SER A 49 4.20 -1.57 5.25
N CYS A 50 5.15 -2.50 5.18
CA CYS A 50 5.30 -3.57 6.17
C CYS A 50 5.71 -3.03 7.55
N GLU A 51 6.68 -2.12 7.58
CA GLU A 51 7.14 -1.46 8.81
C GLU A 51 6.02 -0.62 9.42
N ALA A 52 5.28 0.14 8.61
CA ALA A 52 4.14 0.92 9.06
C ALA A 52 3.06 0.01 9.66
N LEU A 53 2.69 -1.09 8.99
CA LEU A 53 1.74 -2.07 9.52
C LEU A 53 2.22 -2.65 10.85
N TRP A 54 3.50 -3.00 10.97
CA TRP A 54 4.06 -3.53 12.20
C TRP A 54 4.01 -2.51 13.34
N GLU A 55 4.47 -1.29 13.09
CA GLU A 55 4.52 -0.22 14.09
C GLU A 55 3.11 0.17 14.55
N MET A 56 2.16 0.28 13.62
CA MET A 56 0.75 0.54 13.92
C MET A 56 0.13 -0.57 14.77
N PHE A 57 0.20 -1.83 14.32
CA PHE A 57 -0.59 -2.91 14.92
C PHE A 57 0.11 -3.67 16.04
N MET A 58 1.44 -3.73 16.06
CA MET A 58 2.21 -4.45 17.07
C MET A 58 2.80 -3.52 18.11
N MET A 59 3.22 -2.31 17.71
CA MET A 59 3.87 -1.36 18.60
C MET A 59 2.93 -0.24 19.10
N ASN A 60 1.73 -0.12 18.52
CA ASN A 60 0.79 0.97 18.78
C ASN A 60 1.44 2.37 18.57
N HIS A 61 2.24 2.47 17.52
CA HIS A 61 3.03 3.65 17.18
C HIS A 61 2.88 3.95 15.68
N PRO A 62 1.76 4.57 15.27
CA PRO A 62 1.55 4.89 13.86
C PRO A 62 2.57 5.94 13.37
N TYR A 63 3.08 5.74 12.15
CA TYR A 63 3.82 6.78 11.45
C TYR A 63 2.85 7.83 10.87
N ASP A 64 3.40 8.99 10.51
CA ASP A 64 2.64 9.99 9.76
C ASP A 64 2.37 9.48 8.34
N GLU A 65 1.10 9.53 7.92
CA GLU A 65 0.67 9.16 6.59
C GLU A 65 1.18 10.16 5.54
N LEU A 66 1.67 9.64 4.41
CA LEU A 66 1.95 10.47 3.25
C LEU A 66 0.70 10.63 2.40
N SER A 67 0.51 11.83 1.86
CA SER A 67 -0.57 12.12 0.92
C SER A 67 -0.05 12.08 -0.51
N VAL A 68 -0.27 10.95 -1.21
CA VAL A 68 0.02 10.86 -2.64
C VAL A 68 -0.85 11.88 -3.38
N PRO A 69 -0.28 12.67 -4.32
CA PRO A 69 -1.04 13.64 -5.10
C PRO A 69 -2.18 12.99 -5.87
N LYS A 70 -3.37 13.60 -5.80
CA LYS A 70 -4.50 13.23 -6.66
C LYS A 70 -4.40 14.00 -7.96
N THR A 71 -3.71 13.41 -8.93
CA THR A 71 -3.44 14.02 -10.23
C THR A 71 -3.65 13.03 -11.37
N THR A 72 -3.90 13.57 -12.57
CA THR A 72 -3.93 12.82 -13.83
C THR A 72 -2.62 12.98 -14.62
N ASP A 73 -1.68 13.78 -14.12
CA ASP A 73 -0.38 13.97 -14.73
C ASP A 73 0.65 12.95 -14.19
N TRP A 74 1.17 12.13 -15.08
CA TRP A 74 2.20 11.15 -14.76
C TRP A 74 3.52 11.77 -14.30
N ASN A 75 3.85 12.97 -14.78
CA ASN A 75 5.08 13.66 -14.38
C ASN A 75 5.00 14.10 -12.92
N GLU A 76 3.86 14.65 -12.50
CA GLU A 76 3.64 15.05 -11.12
C GLU A 76 3.72 13.85 -10.16
N LEU A 77 3.12 12.71 -10.53
CA LEU A 77 3.29 11.47 -9.75
C LEU A 77 4.75 11.03 -9.69
N ARG A 78 5.46 11.03 -10.81
CA ARG A 78 6.87 10.64 -10.86
C ARG A 78 7.74 11.54 -10.00
N GLU A 79 7.57 12.85 -10.13
CA GLU A 79 8.31 13.85 -9.34
C GLU A 79 8.06 13.67 -7.85
N TRP A 80 6.84 13.33 -7.45
CA TRP A 80 6.52 13.04 -6.05
C TRP A 80 7.20 11.77 -5.54
N PHE A 81 7.29 10.71 -6.36
CA PHE A 81 7.95 9.46 -5.98
C PHE A 81 9.49 9.50 -6.04
N GLU A 82 10.06 10.43 -6.80
CA GLU A 82 11.50 10.52 -7.07
C GLU A 82 12.38 10.55 -5.80
N PRO A 83 12.05 11.31 -4.73
CA PRO A 83 12.86 11.30 -3.52
C PRO A 83 13.00 9.91 -2.90
N PHE A 84 11.92 9.10 -2.90
CA PHE A 84 11.94 7.75 -2.35
C PHE A 84 12.77 6.80 -3.22
N ILE A 85 12.59 6.86 -4.54
CA ILE A 85 13.32 6.02 -5.51
C ILE A 85 14.81 6.34 -5.47
N SER A 86 15.18 7.62 -5.40
CA SER A 86 16.57 8.05 -5.42
C SER A 86 17.38 7.55 -4.22
N VAL A 87 16.73 7.35 -3.06
CA VAL A 87 17.35 6.77 -1.86
C VAL A 87 17.65 5.29 -2.08
N GLU A 88 16.75 4.53 -2.70
CA GLU A 88 16.97 3.12 -3.00
C GLU A 88 18.14 2.89 -3.94
N VAL A 89 18.22 3.65 -5.03
CA VAL A 89 19.30 3.52 -6.01
C VAL A 89 20.66 3.82 -5.38
N LYS A 90 20.73 4.78 -4.45
CA LYS A 90 21.96 5.10 -3.70
C LYS A 90 22.32 4.00 -2.71
N ASP A 91 21.34 3.45 -2.00
CA ASP A 91 21.58 2.35 -1.06
C ASP A 91 21.96 1.04 -1.75
N GLU A 92 21.46 0.78 -2.96
CA GLU A 92 21.85 -0.38 -3.78
C GLU A 92 23.25 -0.23 -4.38
N SER A 93 23.64 0.98 -4.77
CA SER A 93 24.99 1.26 -5.30
C SER A 93 26.07 1.37 -4.22
N ALA A 94 25.68 1.45 -2.94
CA ALA A 94 26.56 1.42 -1.79
C ALA A 94 26.77 0.00 -1.19
N LYS A 95 26.09 -1.02 -1.73
CA LYS A 95 26.23 -2.43 -1.35
C LYS A 95 27.11 -3.19 -2.33
#